data_AF-A0A0P0S9P3-F1
#
_entry.id   AF-A0A0P0S9P3-F1
#
_cell.length_a   1.000
_cell.length_b   1.000
_cell.length_c   1.000
_cell.angle_alpha   90.00
_cell.angle_beta   90.00
_cell.angle_gamma   90.00
#
_symmetry.space_group_name_H-M   'P 1'
#
loop_
_entity.id
_entity.type
_entity.pdbx_description
1 polymer ?
#
loop_
_entity_poly.entity_id
_entity_poly.type
_entity_poly.pdbx_seq_one_letter_code
_entity_poly.pdbx_strand_id
1 'polypeptide(L)'
;MSEPTPNPPAVPDPDVPGGPVEPAGPVGDYTESGAPTFEFVRDRIEGRAATAAAAEELAGGDTRAREAEDAFADRERKAADRLEEIRRSMGR
;
A
#
# COMPACT_ATOMS: atom_id res chain seq x y z
N MET A 1 18.54 -16.64 -58.51
CA MET A 1 18.09 -16.72 -57.11
C MET A 1 18.49 -15.41 -56.45
N SER A 2 17.56 -14.50 -56.24
CA SER A 2 17.82 -13.22 -55.57
C SER A 2 17.53 -13.41 -54.08
N GLU A 3 18.50 -13.15 -53.22
CA GLU A 3 18.31 -13.15 -51.76
C GLU A 3 17.34 -12.02 -51.35
N PRO A 4 16.44 -12.24 -50.39
CA PRO A 4 15.59 -11.18 -49.88
C PRO A 4 16.39 -10.29 -48.93
N THR A 5 16.30 -8.98 -49.14
CA THR A 5 16.87 -7.93 -48.28
C THR A 5 16.28 -8.04 -46.87
N PRO A 6 17.08 -7.98 -45.78
CA PRO A 6 16.55 -7.99 -44.42
C PRO A 6 15.78 -6.70 -44.12
N ASN A 7 14.55 -6.85 -43.65
CA ASN A 7 13.68 -5.77 -43.21
C ASN A 7 14.21 -5.22 -41.86
N PRO A 8 14.41 -3.91 -41.68
CA PRO A 8 14.82 -3.35 -40.39
C PRO A 8 13.75 -3.62 -39.31
N PRO A 9 14.13 -3.77 -38.02
CA PRO A 9 13.18 -3.98 -36.94
C PRO A 9 12.26 -2.75 -36.82
N ALA A 10 10.95 -2.98 -36.87
CA ALA A 10 9.94 -1.94 -36.75
C ALA A 10 9.97 -1.35 -35.33
N VAL A 11 10.11 -0.03 -35.25
CA VAL A 11 9.94 0.74 -34.02
C VAL A 11 8.43 0.71 -33.67
N PRO A 12 8.01 0.29 -32.46
CA PRO A 12 6.59 0.23 -32.14
C PRO A 12 6.01 1.63 -31.93
N ASP A 13 4.93 1.93 -32.67
CA ASP A 13 4.13 3.16 -32.53
C ASP A 13 3.27 3.11 -31.24
N PRO A 14 3.22 4.19 -30.43
CA PRO A 14 2.53 4.19 -29.14
C PRO A 14 0.99 4.24 -29.22
N ASP A 15 0.40 4.42 -30.41
CA ASP A 15 -1.05 4.64 -30.61
C ASP A 15 -1.81 3.43 -31.20
N VAL A 16 -1.17 2.26 -31.32
CA VAL A 16 -1.86 1.05 -31.80
C VAL A 16 -2.32 0.21 -30.59
N PRO A 17 -3.63 -0.03 -30.39
CA PRO A 17 -4.08 -0.96 -29.37
C PRO A 17 -3.55 -2.35 -29.72
N GLY A 18 -2.77 -2.94 -28.80
CA GLY A 18 -2.03 -4.18 -29.01
C GLY A 18 -2.90 -5.28 -29.64
N GLY A 19 -2.46 -5.78 -30.79
CA GLY A 19 -3.07 -6.94 -31.43
C GLY A 19 -2.97 -8.21 -30.58
N PRO A 20 -3.69 -9.29 -30.94
CA PRO A 20 -3.74 -10.51 -30.14
C PRO A 20 -2.33 -11.08 -29.93
N VAL A 21 -1.82 -10.99 -28.71
CA VAL A 21 -0.59 -11.70 -28.33
C VAL A 21 -0.94 -13.19 -28.21
N GLU A 22 -0.30 -14.04 -29.01
CA GLU A 22 -0.45 -15.50 -28.87
C GLU A 22 0.03 -15.91 -27.46
N PRO A 23 -0.78 -16.62 -26.66
CA PRO A 23 -0.38 -16.98 -25.31
C PRO A 23 0.50 -18.24 -25.33
N ALA A 24 1.82 -18.04 -25.39
CA ALA A 24 2.81 -19.02 -24.91
C ALA A 24 4.16 -18.31 -24.64
N GLY A 25 4.27 -17.62 -23.49
CA GLY A 25 5.50 -16.99 -22.97
C GLY A 25 5.57 -17.17 -21.45
N PRO A 26 6.77 -17.09 -20.84
CA PRO A 26 7.30 -18.01 -19.83
C PRO A 26 6.52 -18.12 -18.51
N VAL A 27 6.74 -19.23 -17.81
CA VAL A 27 6.21 -19.61 -16.47
C VAL A 27 6.74 -18.70 -15.33
N GLY A 28 7.10 -17.45 -15.63
CA GLY A 28 7.76 -16.52 -14.71
C GLY A 28 7.19 -15.11 -14.73
N ASP A 29 7.66 -14.28 -13.82
CA ASP A 29 7.11 -12.94 -13.54
C ASP A 29 7.28 -11.92 -14.68
N TYR A 30 8.20 -12.19 -15.61
CA TYR A 30 8.54 -11.31 -16.73
C TYR A 30 8.62 -12.10 -18.04
N THR A 31 8.20 -11.45 -19.11
CA THR A 31 8.37 -11.89 -20.49
C THR A 31 9.84 -11.82 -20.92
N GLU A 32 10.20 -12.46 -22.05
CA GLU A 32 11.57 -12.45 -22.59
C GLU A 32 12.06 -11.05 -22.98
N SER A 33 11.14 -10.13 -23.30
CA SER A 33 11.45 -8.72 -23.56
C SER A 33 11.62 -7.88 -22.29
N GLY A 34 11.46 -8.49 -21.10
CA GLY A 34 11.56 -7.84 -19.80
C GLY A 34 10.30 -7.13 -19.33
N ALA A 35 9.19 -7.20 -20.09
CA ALA A 35 7.90 -6.67 -19.63
C ALA A 35 7.27 -7.61 -18.58
N PRO A 36 6.70 -7.10 -17.47
CA PRO A 36 6.06 -7.92 -16.46
C PRO A 36 4.79 -8.60 -17.02
N THR A 37 4.51 -9.82 -16.54
CA THR A 37 3.27 -10.52 -16.92
C THR A 37 2.06 -9.92 -16.19
N PHE A 38 0.88 -10.11 -16.78
CA PHE A 38 -0.37 -9.63 -16.18
C PHE A 38 -0.60 -10.24 -14.79
N GLU A 39 -0.38 -11.54 -14.64
CA GLU A 39 -0.53 -12.26 -13.38
C GLU A 39 0.41 -11.70 -12.31
N PHE A 40 1.68 -11.45 -12.63
CA PHE A 40 2.63 -10.85 -11.69
C PHE A 40 2.22 -9.45 -11.22
N VAL A 41 1.71 -8.61 -12.14
CA VAL A 41 1.21 -7.28 -11.78
C VAL A 41 -0.04 -7.38 -10.90
N ARG A 42 -0.97 -8.27 -11.23
CA ARG A 42 -2.18 -8.51 -10.45
C ARG A 42 -1.83 -8.94 -9.03
N ASP A 43 -1.04 -10.01 -8.89
CA ASP A 43 -0.67 -10.58 -7.60
C ASP A 43 0.08 -9.53 -6.74
N ARG A 44 0.92 -8.68 -7.36
CA ARG A 44 1.59 -7.58 -6.67
C ARG A 44 0.63 -6.49 -6.19
N ILE A 45 -0.38 -6.14 -6.98
CA ILE A 45 -1.40 -5.16 -6.58
C ILE A 45 -2.25 -5.71 -5.45
N GLU A 46 -2.70 -6.97 -5.55
CA GLU A 46 -3.50 -7.64 -4.53
C GLU A 46 -2.71 -7.75 -3.22
N GLY A 47 -1.44 -8.14 -3.28
CA GLY A 47 -0.56 -8.20 -2.11
C GLY A 47 -0.38 -6.84 -1.44
N ARG A 48 -0.23 -5.76 -2.22
CA ARG A 48 -0.15 -4.39 -1.69
C ARG A 48 -1.47 -3.95 -1.07
N ALA A 49 -2.59 -4.24 -1.71
CA ALA A 49 -3.92 -3.87 -1.19
C ALA A 49 -4.21 -4.59 0.13
N ALA A 50 -3.94 -5.90 0.22
CA ALA A 50 -4.10 -6.67 1.44
C ALA A 50 -3.20 -6.15 2.57
N THR A 51 -1.95 -5.79 2.25
CA THR A 51 -1.01 -5.23 3.24
C THR A 51 -1.47 -3.86 3.74
N ALA A 52 -1.95 -3.00 2.84
CA ALA A 52 -2.45 -1.67 3.22
C ALA A 52 -3.65 -1.77 4.15
N ALA A 53 -4.62 -2.66 3.85
CA ALA A 53 -5.78 -2.90 4.70
C ALA A 53 -5.37 -3.40 6.10
N ALA A 54 -4.45 -4.37 6.18
CA ALA A 54 -3.94 -4.86 7.45
C ALA A 54 -3.15 -3.79 8.24
N ALA A 55 -2.41 -2.94 7.55
CA ALA A 55 -1.67 -1.84 8.18
C ALA A 55 -2.60 -0.78 8.76
N GLU A 56 -3.72 -0.47 8.08
CA GLU A 56 -4.74 0.45 8.58
C GLU A 56 -5.41 -0.08 9.85
N GLU A 57 -5.74 -1.38 9.88
CA GLU A 57 -6.26 -2.05 11.09
C GLU A 57 -5.27 -1.97 12.25
N LEU A 58 -3.98 -2.25 12.00
CA LEU A 58 -2.95 -2.20 13.05
C LEU A 58 -2.66 -0.77 13.53
N ALA A 59 -2.65 0.20 12.61
CA ALA A 59 -2.52 1.61 12.94
C ALA A 59 -3.70 2.10 13.77
N GLY A 60 -4.84 1.39 13.73
CA GLY A 60 -6.04 1.68 14.51
C GLY A 60 -6.65 3.03 14.16
N GLY A 61 -6.37 3.59 12.98
CA GLY A 61 -6.92 4.87 12.48
C GLY A 61 -7.21 5.91 13.57
N ASP A 62 -8.48 6.30 13.69
CA ASP A 62 -8.98 7.24 14.70
C ASP A 62 -9.09 6.64 16.12
N THR A 63 -9.09 5.32 16.28
CA THR A 63 -9.23 4.70 17.61
C THR A 63 -7.99 4.91 18.46
N ARG A 64 -6.79 4.77 17.90
CA ARG A 64 -5.53 5.06 18.62
C ARG A 64 -5.42 6.52 19.05
N ALA A 65 -5.93 7.44 18.24
CA ALA A 65 -5.98 8.87 18.59
C ALA A 65 -6.93 9.09 19.78
N ARG A 66 -8.14 8.52 19.74
CA ARG A 66 -9.10 8.57 20.85
C ARG A 66 -8.55 7.95 22.14
N GLU A 67 -7.90 6.78 22.05
CA GLU A 67 -7.26 6.14 23.22
C GLU A 67 -6.19 7.03 23.87
N ALA A 68 -5.40 7.75 23.06
CA ALA A 68 -4.39 8.68 23.57
C ALA A 68 -5.01 9.90 24.26
N GLU A 69 -6.09 10.45 23.69
CA GLU A 69 -6.88 11.54 24.28
C GLU A 69 -7.53 11.10 25.60
N ASP A 70 -8.18 9.93 25.63
CA ASP A 70 -8.79 9.37 26.84
C ASP A 70 -7.75 9.15 27.95
N ALA A 71 -6.58 8.59 27.61
CA ALA A 71 -5.49 8.41 28.56
C ALA A 71 -4.93 9.73 29.10
N PHE A 72 -4.97 10.80 28.31
CA PHE A 72 -4.60 12.14 28.76
C PHE A 72 -5.67 12.71 29.70
N ALA A 73 -6.95 12.66 29.31
CA ALA A 73 -8.06 13.13 30.13
C ALA A 73 -8.14 12.41 31.48
N ASP A 74 -7.86 11.11 31.51
CA ASP A 74 -7.80 10.32 32.74
C ASP A 74 -6.66 10.75 33.68
N ARG A 75 -5.50 11.13 33.12
CA ARG A 75 -4.38 11.66 33.90
C ARG A 75 -4.71 13.04 34.47
N GLU A 76 -5.31 13.91 33.66
CA GLU A 76 -5.76 15.24 34.09
C GLU A 76 -6.79 15.14 35.22
N ARG A 77 -7.78 14.24 35.09
CA ARG A 77 -8.79 13.99 36.13
C ARG A 77 -8.14 13.53 37.44
N LYS A 78 -7.26 12.53 37.37
CA LYS A 78 -6.52 12.04 38.55
C LYS A 78 -5.66 13.12 39.20
N ALA A 79 -5.02 13.97 38.39
CA ALA A 79 -4.23 15.08 38.88
C ALA A 79 -5.11 16.13 39.58
N ALA A 80 -6.27 16.48 38.99
CA ALA A 80 -7.23 17.40 39.57
C ALA A 80 -7.78 16.88 40.91
N ASP A 81 -8.20 15.61 40.96
CA ASP A 81 -8.70 14.96 42.18
C ASP A 81 -7.64 15.00 43.29
N ARG A 82 -6.38 14.70 42.94
CA ARG A 82 -5.27 14.74 43.89
C ARG A 82 -4.99 16.16 44.40
N LEU A 83 -5.08 17.17 43.53
CA LEU A 83 -4.92 18.57 43.93
C LEU A 83 -6.05 19.03 44.87
N GLU A 84 -7.28 18.57 44.63
CA GLU A 84 -8.41 18.86 45.53
C GLU A 84 -8.21 18.24 46.91
N GLU A 85 -7.74 16.98 46.97
CA GLU A 85 -7.40 16.31 48.22
C GLU A 85 -6.35 17.09 49.02
N ILE A 86 -5.28 17.54 48.34
CA ILE A 86 -4.23 18.37 48.96
C ILE A 86 -4.83 19.67 49.50
N ARG A 87 -5.69 20.36 48.73
CA ARG A 87 -6.33 21.61 49.15
C ARG A 87 -7.15 21.41 50.42
N ARG A 88 -7.97 20.35 50.45
CA ARG A 88 -8.77 19.95 51.62
C ARG A 88 -7.91 19.64 52.84
N SER A 89 -6.77 18.95 52.66
CA SER A 89 -5.83 18.66 53.76
C SER A 89 -5.16 19.92 54.33
N MET A 90 -5.03 20.97 53.53
CA MET A 90 -4.47 22.26 53.96
C MET A 90 -5.52 23.19 54.58
N GLY A 91 -6.78 22.76 54.70
CA GLY A 91 -7.84 23.51 55.38
C GLY A 91 -8.34 24.75 54.62
N ARG A 92 -8.20 24.78 53.29
CA ARG A 92 -8.81 25.79 52.41
C ARG A 92 -9.81 25.16 51.44
#